data_AF-A0A963LCK3-F1
#
_entry.id   AF-A0A963LCK3-F1
#
_cell.length_a   1.000
_cell.length_b   1.000
_cell.length_c   1.000
_cell.angle_alpha   90.00
_cell.angle_beta   90.00
_cell.angle_gamma   90.00
#
_symmetry.space_group_name_H-M   'P 1'
#
loop_
_entity.id
_entity.type
_entity.pdbx_description
1 polymer ?
#
loop_
_entity_poly.entity_id
_entity_poly.type
_entity_poly.pdbx_seq_one_letter_code
_entity_poly.pdbx_strand_id
1 'polypeptide(L)'
;MATGYCTLYGDMAGGFAVIKDVSKTLVYALARWKNAQGREVIPERIITRPPSAELRPDQTDQDSLPPYEVLDAILQRYMEEDQGIAEIVAAGFAPADVERVTHLIKINEYKRRQSPVGIRITHRSFGKDWRYPITSKFRA
;
A
#
# COMPACT_ATOMS: atom_id res chain seq x y z
N MET A 1 -1.90 -1.18 -3.12
CA MET A 1 -2.98 -2.19 -3.13
C MET A 1 -3.45 -2.62 -1.75
N ALA A 2 -2.56 -2.69 -0.75
CA ALA A 2 -2.86 -3.25 0.56
C ALA A 2 -4.11 -2.66 1.26
N THR A 3 -4.18 -1.34 1.38
CA THR A 3 -5.27 -0.63 2.07
C THR A 3 -6.50 -0.39 1.21
N GLY A 4 -6.49 -0.82 -0.06
CA GLY A 4 -7.56 -0.58 -1.03
C GLY A 4 -7.90 0.90 -1.24
N TYR A 5 -6.93 1.78 -1.02
CA TYR A 5 -6.98 3.20 -1.40
C TYR A 5 -6.84 3.33 -2.93
N CYS A 6 -7.86 2.82 -3.60
CA CYS A 6 -7.99 2.69 -5.04
C CYS A 6 -9.46 2.45 -5.38
N THR A 7 -9.84 2.77 -6.60
CA THR A 7 -11.21 2.65 -7.10
C THR A 7 -11.33 1.41 -7.97
N LEU A 8 -12.27 0.52 -7.61
CA LEU A 8 -12.60 -0.64 -8.42
C LEU A 8 -13.07 -0.16 -9.80
N TYR A 9 -12.46 -0.68 -10.86
CA TYR A 9 -12.70 -0.27 -12.26
C TYR A 9 -12.34 1.19 -12.60
N GLY A 10 -11.75 1.93 -11.66
CA GLY A 10 -11.12 3.23 -11.90
C GLY A 10 -9.63 3.05 -12.13
N ASP A 11 -8.80 3.62 -11.25
CA ASP A 11 -7.34 3.52 -11.29
C ASP A 11 -6.80 2.07 -11.23
N MET A 12 -7.61 1.11 -10.81
CA MET A 12 -7.24 -0.31 -10.82
C MET A 12 -7.38 -0.98 -12.20
N ALA A 13 -8.09 -0.39 -13.16
CA ALA A 13 -8.38 -1.03 -14.43
C ALA A 13 -7.13 -1.09 -15.33
N GLY A 14 -6.75 -2.29 -15.75
CA GLY A 14 -5.61 -2.49 -16.65
C GLY A 14 -5.33 -3.97 -16.92
N GLY A 15 -4.49 -4.27 -17.91
CA GLY A 15 -4.07 -5.64 -18.21
C GLY A 15 -2.93 -6.14 -17.31
N PHE A 16 -2.10 -5.23 -16.80
CA PHE A 16 -0.91 -5.56 -16.02
C PHE A 16 -0.51 -4.41 -15.09
N ALA A 17 -0.37 -4.68 -13.80
CA ALA A 17 0.01 -3.70 -12.78
C ALA A 17 1.52 -3.79 -12.47
N VAL A 18 2.32 -3.00 -13.18
CA VAL A 18 3.80 -3.05 -13.14
C VAL A 18 4.36 -2.87 -11.72
N ILE A 19 3.82 -1.92 -10.97
CA ILE A 19 4.27 -1.58 -9.60
C ILE A 19 3.34 -2.15 -8.52
N LYS A 20 2.65 -3.26 -8.79
CA LYS A 20 1.65 -3.86 -7.88
C LYS A 20 2.20 -4.17 -6.49
N ASP A 21 3.44 -4.67 -6.44
CA ASP A 21 4.12 -5.15 -5.24
C ASP A 21 5.24 -4.20 -4.77
N VAL A 22 5.15 -2.92 -5.14
CA VAL A 22 6.10 -1.88 -4.74
C VAL A 22 5.44 -1.01 -3.67
N SER A 23 6.04 -0.94 -2.48
CA SER A 23 5.57 -0.05 -1.40
C SER A 23 5.70 1.42 -1.82
N LYS A 24 4.95 2.33 -1.17
CA LYS A 24 4.98 3.74 -1.59
C LYS A 24 6.34 4.37 -1.33
N THR A 25 6.94 4.06 -0.19
CA THR A 25 8.31 4.46 0.17
C THR A 25 9.31 3.95 -0.86
N LEU A 26 9.15 2.71 -1.35
CA LEU A 26 10.02 2.15 -2.39
C LEU A 26 9.79 2.80 -3.77
N VAL A 27 8.56 3.17 -4.13
CA VAL A 27 8.30 3.95 -5.37
C VAL A 27 9.12 5.25 -5.35
N TYR A 28 9.11 5.96 -4.23
CA TYR A 28 9.88 7.19 -4.06
C TYR A 28 11.39 6.93 -4.11
N ALA A 29 11.89 5.85 -3.51
CA ALA A 29 13.30 5.49 -3.57
C ALA A 29 13.75 5.13 -5.00
N LEU A 30 12.95 4.35 -5.73
CA LEU A 30 13.21 3.96 -7.13
C LEU A 30 13.17 5.15 -8.07
N ALA A 31 12.27 6.11 -7.87
CA ALA A 31 12.21 7.34 -8.65
C ALA A 31 13.51 8.15 -8.52
N ARG A 32 14.00 8.36 -7.28
CA ARG A 32 15.26 9.05 -7.02
C ARG A 32 16.45 8.28 -7.58
N TRP A 33 16.50 6.97 -7.35
CA TRP A 33 17.53 6.10 -7.91
C TRP A 33 17.60 6.22 -9.43
N LYS A 34 16.44 6.23 -10.11
CA LYS A 34 16.38 6.32 -11.58
C LYS A 34 16.90 7.66 -12.10
N ASN A 35 16.53 8.78 -11.48
CA ASN A 35 17.04 10.11 -11.85
C ASN A 35 18.55 10.22 -11.64
N ALA A 36 19.10 9.56 -10.62
CA ALA A 36 20.54 9.54 -10.35
C ALA A 36 21.36 8.79 -11.42
N GLN A 37 20.74 8.02 -12.33
CA GLN A 37 21.43 7.27 -13.39
C GLN A 37 21.86 8.13 -14.61
N GLY A 38 21.97 9.45 -14.46
CA GLY A 38 22.55 10.34 -15.47
C GLY A 38 21.56 11.14 -16.33
N ARG A 39 20.25 10.98 -16.12
CA ARG A 39 19.22 11.86 -16.71
C ARG A 39 18.02 11.95 -15.78
N GLU A 40 17.63 13.18 -15.45
CA GLU A 40 16.34 13.44 -14.81
C GLU A 40 15.22 13.13 -15.81
N VAL A 41 14.49 12.05 -15.54
CA VAL A 41 13.35 11.61 -16.36
C VAL A 41 12.02 11.78 -15.62
N ILE A 42 12.05 11.80 -14.29
CA ILE A 42 10.90 12.07 -13.44
C ILE A 42 11.11 13.47 -12.84
N PRO A 43 10.28 14.47 -13.17
CA PRO A 43 10.41 15.81 -12.61
C PRO A 43 10.40 15.82 -11.08
N GLU A 44 11.35 16.52 -10.46
CA GLU A 44 11.48 16.56 -8.99
C GLU A 44 10.18 16.97 -8.27
N ARG A 45 9.38 17.88 -8.87
CA ARG A 45 8.08 18.30 -8.33
C ARG A 45 7.09 17.14 -8.12
N ILE A 46 7.19 16.06 -8.89
CA ILE A 46 6.32 14.88 -8.75
C ILE A 46 6.75 14.05 -7.52
N ILE A 47 8.03 14.10 -7.17
CA ILE A 47 8.62 13.38 -6.04
C ILE A 47 8.38 14.13 -4.72
N THR A 48 8.42 15.46 -4.75
CA THR A 48 8.32 16.30 -3.53
C THR A 48 6.90 16.75 -3.20
N ARG A 49 5.96 16.71 -4.16
CA ARG A 49 4.56 17.06 -3.87
C ARG A 49 3.93 16.08 -2.86
N PRO A 50 3.05 16.56 -1.96
CA PRO A 50 2.29 15.69 -1.08
C PRO A 50 1.46 14.67 -1.87
N PRO A 51 1.33 13.43 -1.36
CA PRO A 51 0.51 12.42 -1.98
C PRO A 51 -0.99 12.76 -1.84
N SER A 52 -1.69 12.75 -2.98
CA SER A 52 -3.11 13.09 -3.07
C SER A 52 -3.75 12.40 -4.28
N ALA A 53 -5.03 12.03 -4.15
CA ALA A 53 -5.88 11.61 -5.26
C ALA A 53 -6.48 12.79 -6.06
N GLU A 54 -6.29 14.03 -5.61
CA GLU A 54 -6.72 15.27 -6.31
C GLU A 54 -8.21 15.31 -6.70
N LEU A 55 -9.09 14.63 -5.95
CA LEU A 55 -10.54 14.58 -6.22
C LEU A 55 -11.29 15.80 -5.68
N ARG A 56 -10.73 16.49 -4.68
CA ARG A 56 -11.27 17.73 -4.11
C ARG A 56 -10.15 18.66 -3.63
N PRO A 57 -10.40 19.96 -3.44
CA PRO A 57 -9.42 20.91 -2.91
C PRO A 57 -8.84 20.44 -1.57
N ASP A 58 -7.54 20.66 -1.39
CA ASP A 58 -6.77 20.35 -0.17
C ASP A 58 -6.82 18.89 0.29
N GLN A 59 -7.24 17.96 -0.58
CA GLN A 59 -7.23 16.53 -0.27
C GLN A 59 -5.81 16.03 -0.09
N THR A 60 -5.59 15.24 0.97
CA THR A 60 -4.36 14.47 1.14
C THR A 60 -4.67 13.01 1.43
N ASP A 61 -3.75 12.10 1.09
CA ASP A 61 -3.92 10.70 1.44
C ASP A 61 -3.92 10.49 2.97
N GLN A 62 -3.29 11.42 3.70
CA GLN A 62 -3.23 11.43 5.17
C GLN A 62 -4.58 11.72 5.85
N ASP A 63 -5.58 12.18 5.09
CA ASP A 63 -6.97 12.31 5.59
C ASP A 63 -7.54 10.95 6.05
N SER A 64 -6.98 9.84 5.56
CA SER A 64 -7.52 8.49 5.74
C SER A 64 -6.48 7.41 6.04
N LEU A 65 -5.19 7.71 5.82
CA LEU A 65 -4.08 6.78 6.02
C LEU A 65 -3.05 7.40 6.98
N PRO A 66 -2.32 6.58 7.75
CA PRO A 66 -1.13 7.08 8.43
C PRO A 66 -0.05 7.48 7.40
N PRO A 67 0.99 8.22 7.80
CA PRO A 67 2.15 8.50 6.95
C PRO A 67 2.67 7.22 6.29
N TYR A 68 3.15 7.31 5.05
CA TYR A 68 3.52 6.13 4.27
C TYR A 68 4.63 5.29 4.90
N GLU A 69 5.53 5.93 5.63
CA GLU A 69 6.60 5.29 6.40
C GLU A 69 6.03 4.39 7.49
N VAL A 70 4.98 4.86 8.17
CA VAL A 70 4.24 4.10 9.19
C VAL A 70 3.40 3.02 8.53
N LEU A 71 2.68 3.36 7.45
CA LEU A 71 1.84 2.43 6.72
C LEU A 71 2.65 1.25 6.17
N ASP A 72 3.71 1.53 5.41
CA ASP A 72 4.52 0.51 4.75
C ASP A 72 5.19 -0.40 5.79
N ALA A 73 5.64 0.14 6.93
CA ALA A 73 6.22 -0.67 8.00
C ALA A 73 5.19 -1.58 8.70
N ILE A 74 3.96 -1.09 8.93
CA ILE A 74 2.87 -1.94 9.43
C ILE A 74 2.51 -3.02 8.41
N LEU A 75 2.45 -2.68 7.11
CA LEU A 75 2.16 -3.63 6.04
C LEU A 75 3.21 -4.74 5.97
N GLN A 76 4.50 -4.38 5.99
CA GLN A 76 5.58 -5.36 5.99
C GLN A 76 5.44 -6.34 7.15
N ARG A 77 5.25 -5.83 8.37
CA ARG A 77 5.12 -6.67 9.57
C ARG A 77 3.88 -7.57 9.53
N TYR A 78 2.73 -6.99 9.22
CA TYR A 78 1.45 -7.72 9.25
C TYR A 78 1.33 -8.71 8.09
N MET A 79 1.69 -8.27 6.88
CA MET A 79 1.43 -9.02 5.65
C MET A 79 2.66 -9.79 5.15
N GLU A 80 3.88 -9.30 5.36
CA GLU A 80 5.06 -10.03 4.90
C GLU A 80 5.65 -10.93 5.99
N GLU A 81 5.59 -10.49 7.26
CA GLU A 81 6.19 -11.21 8.40
C GLU A 81 5.17 -12.00 9.26
N ASP A 82 3.88 -12.00 8.89
CA ASP A 82 2.80 -12.69 9.61
C ASP A 82 2.65 -12.28 11.10
N GLN A 83 3.12 -11.08 11.48
CA GLN A 83 3.00 -10.58 12.85
C GLN A 83 1.55 -10.22 13.19
N GLY A 84 1.12 -10.60 14.41
CA GLY A 84 -0.17 -10.22 14.97
C GLY A 84 -0.21 -8.76 15.41
N ILE A 85 -1.43 -8.23 15.61
CA ILE A 85 -1.65 -6.83 16.04
C ILE A 85 -0.85 -6.49 17.31
N ALA A 86 -0.86 -7.38 18.30
CA ALA A 86 -0.15 -7.17 19.57
C ALA A 86 1.37 -7.06 19.39
N GLU A 87 1.96 -7.84 18.49
CA GLU A 87 3.40 -7.80 18.20
C GLU A 87 3.79 -6.50 17.50
N ILE A 88 2.96 -6.03 16.57
CA ILE A 88 3.18 -4.76 15.87
C ILE A 88 3.03 -3.59 16.85
N VAL A 89 2.04 -3.61 17.74
CA VAL A 89 1.92 -2.59 18.78
C VAL A 89 3.12 -2.62 19.73
N ALA A 90 3.59 -3.80 20.14
CA ALA A 90 4.78 -3.96 20.98
C ALA A 90 6.07 -3.46 20.28
N ALA A 91 6.10 -3.49 18.94
CA ALA A 91 7.18 -2.91 18.14
C ALA A 91 7.17 -1.37 18.08
N GLY A 92 6.23 -0.70 18.76
CA GLY A 92 6.19 0.75 18.93
C GLY A 92 5.23 1.49 18.00
N PHE A 93 4.39 0.79 17.24
CA PHE A 93 3.38 1.41 16.39
C PHE A 93 2.14 1.79 17.20
N ALA A 94 1.54 2.94 16.89
CA ALA A 94 0.33 3.40 17.57
C ALA A 94 -0.82 2.39 17.35
N PRO A 95 -1.54 1.95 18.41
CA PRO A 95 -2.65 1.00 18.26
C PRO A 95 -3.69 1.45 17.23
N ALA A 96 -4.02 2.74 17.23
CA ALA A 96 -4.98 3.32 16.28
C ALA A 96 -4.53 3.27 14.80
N ASP A 97 -3.21 3.26 14.54
CA ASP A 97 -2.69 3.07 13.18
C ASP A 97 -2.74 1.59 12.79
N VAL A 98 -2.31 0.69 13.68
CA VAL A 98 -2.31 -0.76 13.44
C VAL A 98 -3.74 -1.28 13.19
N GLU A 99 -4.69 -0.90 14.05
CA GLU A 99 -6.10 -1.28 13.89
C GLU A 99 -6.69 -0.76 12.58
N ARG A 100 -6.42 0.49 12.23
CA ARG A 100 -6.89 1.10 10.97
C ARG A 100 -6.31 0.40 9.75
N VAL A 101 -5.01 0.17 9.72
CA VAL A 101 -4.34 -0.48 8.58
C VAL A 101 -4.83 -1.91 8.41
N THR A 102 -4.87 -2.70 9.49
CA THR A 102 -5.36 -4.09 9.44
C THR A 102 -6.84 -4.18 9.06
N HIS A 103 -7.68 -3.25 9.54
CA HIS A 103 -9.06 -3.11 9.10
C HIS A 103 -9.16 -2.81 7.60
N LEU A 104 -8.40 -1.84 7.10
CA LEU A 104 -8.37 -1.47 5.68
C LEU A 104 -7.91 -2.62 4.79
N ILE A 105 -6.91 -3.39 5.23
CA ILE A 105 -6.52 -4.62 4.53
C ILE A 105 -7.73 -5.53 4.44
N LYS A 106 -8.36 -5.88 5.56
CA LYS A 106 -9.50 -6.81 5.58
C LYS A 106 -10.64 -6.39 4.66
N ILE A 107 -11.16 -5.16 4.80
CA ILE A 107 -12.37 -4.73 4.09
C ILE A 107 -12.16 -4.60 2.57
N ASN A 108 -10.91 -4.45 2.11
CA ASN A 108 -10.58 -4.27 0.70
C ASN A 108 -10.16 -5.56 -0.02
N GLU A 109 -10.35 -6.73 0.60
CA GLU A 109 -10.05 -8.02 -0.04
C GLU A 109 -10.80 -8.20 -1.37
N TYR A 110 -12.06 -7.75 -1.43
CA TYR A 110 -12.87 -7.83 -2.66
C TYR A 110 -12.26 -7.04 -3.84
N LYS A 111 -11.63 -5.89 -3.57
CA LYS A 111 -10.95 -5.09 -4.61
C LYS A 111 -9.71 -5.84 -5.11
N ARG A 112 -8.90 -6.36 -4.18
CA ARG A 112 -7.67 -7.07 -4.52
C ARG A 112 -7.92 -8.32 -5.37
N ARG A 113 -9.02 -9.04 -5.12
CA ARG A 113 -9.42 -10.22 -5.91
C ARG A 113 -9.73 -9.92 -7.38
N GLN A 114 -10.01 -8.67 -7.71
CA GLN A 114 -10.29 -8.20 -9.08
C GLN A 114 -9.14 -7.38 -9.67
N SER A 115 -8.03 -7.26 -8.94
CA SER A 115 -6.87 -6.50 -9.42
C SER A 115 -6.16 -7.20 -10.57
N PRO A 116 -5.59 -6.45 -11.54
CA PRO A 116 -4.77 -7.03 -12.59
C PRO A 116 -3.60 -7.83 -12.00
N VAL A 117 -3.09 -8.79 -12.77
CA VAL A 117 -1.82 -9.45 -12.44
C VAL A 117 -0.68 -8.42 -12.41
N GLY A 118 0.32 -8.67 -11.59
CA GLY A 118 1.50 -7.81 -11.47
C GLY A 118 2.72 -8.62 -11.04
N ILE A 119 3.89 -7.97 -11.02
CA ILE A 119 5.16 -8.59 -10.66
C ILE A 119 5.27 -8.66 -9.13
N ARG A 120 5.73 -9.80 -8.62
CA ARG A 120 6.13 -9.97 -7.22
C ARG A 120 7.62 -9.62 -7.08
N ILE A 121 7.95 -8.77 -6.12
CA ILE A 121 9.32 -8.41 -5.77
C ILE A 121 9.65 -8.64 -4.29
N THR A 122 8.63 -8.81 -3.44
CA THR A 122 8.77 -9.17 -2.02
C THR A 122 8.72 -10.69 -1.83
N HIS A 123 9.00 -11.18 -0.62
CA HIS A 123 8.84 -12.61 -0.32
C HIS A 123 7.38 -13.03 -0.08
N ARG A 124 6.45 -12.08 0.08
CA ARG A 124 5.01 -12.33 0.20
C ARG A 124 4.21 -11.17 -0.40
N SER A 125 3.44 -11.46 -1.45
CA SER A 125 2.71 -10.45 -2.24
C SER A 125 1.19 -10.58 -2.17
N PHE A 126 0.44 -9.51 -2.49
CA PHE A 126 -1.03 -9.54 -2.63
C PHE A 126 -1.50 -10.22 -3.94
N GLY A 127 -0.95 -11.40 -4.19
CA GLY A 127 -1.24 -12.26 -5.34
C GLY A 127 -1.50 -13.69 -4.89
N LYS A 128 -0.66 -14.64 -5.31
CA LYS A 128 -0.82 -16.07 -4.98
C LYS A 128 -0.52 -16.39 -3.51
N ASP A 129 0.22 -15.52 -2.82
CA ASP A 129 0.70 -15.70 -1.44
C ASP A 129 -0.32 -15.22 -0.39
N TRP A 130 -1.30 -14.39 -0.80
CA TRP A 130 -2.35 -13.83 0.06
C TRP A 130 -3.72 -14.44 -0.29
N ARG A 131 -4.11 -15.48 0.43
CA ARG A 131 -5.36 -16.24 0.16
C ARG A 131 -6.36 -16.11 1.30
N TYR A 132 -6.96 -14.92 1.43
CA TYR A 132 -7.95 -14.64 2.47
C TYR A 132 -9.38 -14.64 1.93
N PRO A 133 -10.38 -15.02 2.74
CA PRO A 133 -11.78 -14.95 2.33
C PRO A 133 -12.26 -13.50 2.21
N ILE A 134 -13.11 -13.20 1.22
CA ILE A 134 -13.79 -11.89 1.11
C ILE A 134 -14.78 -11.74 2.27
N THR A 135 -15.66 -12.73 2.44
CA THR A 135 -16.64 -12.73 3.52
C THR A 135 -15.99 -13.26 4.80
N SER A 136 -15.58 -12.34 5.68
CA SER A 136 -14.94 -12.71 6.95
C SER A 136 -15.42 -11.84 8.12
N LYS A 137 -15.95 -12.50 9.16
CA LYS A 137 -16.24 -11.86 10.46
C LYS A 137 -15.11 -12.04 11.48
N PHE A 138 -13.98 -12.65 11.11
CA PHE A 138 -12.84 -12.80 12.01
C PHE A 138 -12.41 -11.44 12.56
N ARG A 139 -12.28 -11.35 13.89
CA ARG A 139 -11.72 -10.21 14.62
C ARG A 139 -10.49 -10.76 15.33
N ALA A 140 -9.32 -10.28 14.92
CA ALA A 140 -8.06 -10.57 15.60
C ALA A 140 -8.01 -9.84 16.93
#